data_AF-A0A7C7LK72-F1
#
_entry.id   AF-A0A7C7LK72-F1
#
_cell.length_a   1.000
_cell.length_b   1.000
_cell.length_c   1.000
_cell.angle_alpha   90.00
_cell.angle_beta   90.00
_cell.angle_gamma   90.00
#
_symmetry.space_group_name_H-M   'P 1'
#
loop_
_entity.id
_entity.type
_entity.pdbx_description
1 polymer ?
#
loop_
_entity_poly.entity_id
_entity_poly.type
_entity_poly.pdbx_seq_one_letter_code
_entity_poly.pdbx_strand_id
1 'polypeptide(L)'
;MAGKIKFRLILSVFVLFSYLSAQNNLPHLSLVEELGCGNCHIGAQKSNIVLQRAPDLSYARLKYNEAYLFDYLGASYKFRDNIGKSRMPNFGFSDDEALALTKYLMTQEQLPYDKKLKEISLIKSANGFELIHVDYQCTSCHILNNSGKKESTDLTIAGTRLNRNWLFDFVQNPSAYVPRGSSMPDFFGNDTGHNLGENSNKTILSMVSYLIEIGAEKRNELDVRYAKVKQAHPNVTAEMGRSIFLSQNCQSCHEMGNEIPWYQTNAPDLTAQRMRTKKTWLTHYLKSPTAIRPFGYLPGTGSRMPDFQLTDSEVEELSKWLGEAKLKTVLEPISAFQTRKVERLFNDFLPCLGCHQLDGKGGMIGPDLSNVGDRLTDGFIKMAVTNPHMVMPGSTMPKTVMDSRFIPLILSYLASRKSDQKASYPNLIEQMPYNVMDNYGANCAPCHGLNGDGKGFNASNLPVEPGDFTDSDLLGSKSDDTLFDTIYVGGRIMNKSHFMPGWGEKLSRSDIIKHIQKIRDFCACEAPDWANN
;
A
#
# COMPACT_ATOMS: atom_id res chain seq x y z
N MET A 1 -1.05 -29.11 71.05
CA MET A 1 -1.72 -30.06 70.14
C MET A 1 -2.48 -29.26 69.10
N ALA A 2 -1.96 -29.23 67.87
CA ALA A 2 -2.48 -28.49 66.74
C ALA A 2 -3.56 -29.32 66.01
N GLY A 3 -4.73 -28.72 65.77
CA GLY A 3 -5.87 -29.32 65.09
C GLY A 3 -6.09 -28.71 63.70
N LYS A 4 -5.79 -29.52 62.68
CA LYS A 4 -5.71 -29.26 61.23
C LYS A 4 -6.99 -28.68 60.59
N ILE A 5 -6.84 -27.60 59.84
CA ILE A 5 -7.79 -27.14 58.81
C ILE A 5 -7.60 -28.01 57.56
N LYS A 6 -8.70 -28.60 57.06
CA LYS A 6 -8.70 -29.47 55.87
C LYS A 6 -8.51 -28.64 54.60
N PHE A 7 -7.35 -28.80 53.97
CA PHE A 7 -7.11 -28.44 52.56
C PHE A 7 -7.91 -29.40 51.67
N ARG A 8 -8.92 -28.90 50.95
CA ARG A 8 -9.50 -29.63 49.82
C ARG A 8 -8.64 -29.37 48.59
N LEU A 9 -7.81 -30.36 48.28
CA LEU A 9 -7.09 -30.51 47.02
C LEU A 9 -8.14 -30.61 45.88
N ILE A 10 -8.27 -29.58 45.04
CA ILE A 10 -8.87 -29.73 43.71
C ILE A 10 -7.69 -30.00 42.77
N LEU A 11 -7.38 -31.29 42.62
CA LEU A 11 -6.55 -31.79 41.55
C LEU A 11 -7.44 -32.00 40.33
N SER A 12 -6.97 -31.58 39.16
CA SER A 12 -7.39 -32.04 37.83
C SER A 12 -8.52 -31.26 37.13
N VAL A 13 -8.29 -29.97 36.84
CA VAL A 13 -8.68 -29.40 35.54
C VAL A 13 -7.39 -28.89 34.87
N PHE A 14 -6.52 -29.84 34.52
CA PHE A 14 -5.33 -29.62 33.69
C PHE A 14 -5.49 -30.39 32.38
N VAL A 15 -6.69 -30.31 31.76
CA VAL A 15 -6.97 -30.82 30.42
C VAL A 15 -8.03 -29.92 29.78
N LEU A 16 -7.63 -28.72 29.36
CA LEU A 16 -8.27 -27.91 28.29
C LEU A 16 -7.52 -26.59 28.02
N PHE A 17 -6.19 -26.57 28.22
CA PHE A 17 -5.31 -25.49 27.76
C PHE A 17 -4.26 -25.97 26.76
N SER A 18 -4.61 -27.03 26.03
CA SER A 18 -3.88 -27.51 24.85
C SER A 18 -4.82 -27.38 23.66
N TYR A 19 -4.39 -26.63 22.64
CA TYR A 19 -5.07 -26.37 21.35
C TYR A 19 -5.98 -25.13 21.20
N LEU A 20 -5.58 -23.97 21.73
CA LEU A 20 -6.05 -22.67 21.19
C LEU A 20 -4.91 -21.72 20.76
N SER A 21 -3.70 -22.25 20.60
CA SER A 21 -2.67 -21.63 19.75
C SER A 21 -2.85 -22.08 18.31
N ALA A 22 -4.03 -21.83 17.74
CA ALA A 22 -4.36 -22.19 16.37
C ALA A 22 -3.79 -21.13 15.41
N GLN A 23 -2.61 -21.41 14.84
CA GLN A 23 -2.02 -20.81 13.63
C GLN A 23 -2.16 -19.29 13.49
N ASN A 24 -1.19 -18.54 14.02
CA ASN A 24 -1.07 -17.10 13.76
C ASN A 24 -0.69 -16.75 12.31
N ASN A 25 -0.42 -17.73 11.45
CA ASN A 25 -0.11 -17.53 10.04
C ASN A 25 -0.93 -18.50 9.17
N LEU A 26 -1.36 -18.02 8.00
CA LEU A 26 -1.92 -18.85 6.95
C LEU A 26 -0.87 -19.86 6.46
N PRO A 27 -1.30 -21.03 5.95
CA PRO A 27 -0.36 -22.02 5.42
C PRO A 27 0.47 -21.43 4.27
N HIS A 28 1.66 -21.97 4.02
CA HIS A 28 2.48 -21.54 2.89
C HIS A 28 1.75 -21.78 1.56
N LEU A 29 1.92 -20.84 0.62
CA LEU A 29 1.48 -20.95 -0.76
C LEU A 29 2.52 -20.28 -1.66
N SER A 30 3.07 -21.03 -2.63
CA SER A 30 4.12 -20.54 -3.53
C SER A 30 3.69 -19.26 -4.25
N LEU A 31 2.45 -19.20 -4.73
CA LEU A 31 1.93 -18.01 -5.41
C LEU A 31 1.96 -16.76 -4.50
N VAL A 32 1.57 -16.87 -3.22
CA VAL A 32 1.60 -15.76 -2.25
C VAL A 32 3.03 -15.30 -1.97
N GLU A 33 3.96 -16.24 -1.83
CA GLU A 33 5.37 -15.93 -1.61
C GLU A 33 6.00 -15.29 -2.85
N GLU A 34 5.77 -15.84 -4.04
CA GLU A 34 6.33 -15.32 -5.29
C GLU A 34 5.76 -13.95 -5.70
N LEU A 35 4.54 -13.62 -5.28
CA LEU A 35 3.96 -12.28 -5.44
C LEU A 35 4.33 -11.32 -4.30
N GLY A 36 4.87 -11.83 -3.20
CA GLY A 36 5.30 -11.02 -2.06
C GLY A 36 4.14 -10.46 -1.25
N CYS A 37 2.97 -11.10 -1.24
CA CYS A 37 1.80 -10.56 -0.54
C CYS A 37 2.06 -10.36 0.97
N GLY A 38 2.87 -11.24 1.59
CA GLY A 38 3.26 -11.13 3.00
C GLY A 38 4.22 -9.98 3.32
N ASN A 39 4.75 -9.28 2.31
CA ASN A 39 5.56 -8.08 2.53
C ASN A 39 4.67 -6.85 2.85
N CYS A 40 3.37 -6.93 2.56
CA CYS A 40 2.38 -5.90 2.93
C CYS A 40 1.33 -6.42 3.92
N HIS A 41 0.89 -7.68 3.77
CA HIS A 41 -0.19 -8.27 4.55
C HIS A 41 0.32 -9.06 5.76
N ILE A 42 -0.26 -8.79 6.93
CA ILE A 42 -0.07 -9.61 8.13
C ILE A 42 -0.76 -10.97 7.95
N GLY A 43 -0.20 -12.02 8.54
CA GLY A 43 -0.74 -13.39 8.49
C GLY A 43 -0.28 -14.22 7.29
N ALA A 44 0.30 -13.58 6.27
CA ALA A 44 1.01 -14.26 5.19
C ALA A 44 2.52 -14.27 5.47
N GLN A 45 3.23 -15.29 4.99
CA GLN A 45 4.68 -15.37 5.16
C GLN A 45 5.37 -14.27 4.34
N LYS A 46 6.30 -13.54 4.97
CA LYS A 46 7.16 -12.57 4.29
C LYS A 46 8.01 -13.27 3.22
N SER A 47 8.12 -12.63 2.07
CA SER A 47 8.86 -13.15 0.92
C SER A 47 10.20 -12.46 0.76
N ASN A 48 11.26 -13.26 0.80
CA ASN A 48 12.59 -12.83 0.38
C ASN A 48 12.81 -13.05 -1.13
N ILE A 49 11.94 -13.83 -1.78
CA ILE A 49 12.03 -14.18 -3.20
C ILE A 49 11.82 -12.95 -4.08
N VAL A 50 10.80 -12.14 -3.79
CA VAL A 50 10.50 -10.94 -4.59
C VAL A 50 11.61 -9.93 -4.49
N LEU A 51 12.16 -9.71 -3.29
CA LEU A 51 13.27 -8.80 -3.09
C LEU A 51 14.47 -9.17 -3.97
N GLN A 52 14.82 -10.46 -4.01
CA GLN A 52 15.92 -10.97 -4.85
C GLN A 52 15.65 -10.82 -6.34
N ARG A 53 14.39 -10.99 -6.77
CA ARG A 53 13.98 -10.96 -8.19
C ARG A 53 13.75 -9.55 -8.72
N ALA A 54 13.30 -8.61 -7.90
CA ALA A 54 13.07 -7.23 -8.30
C ALA A 54 14.40 -6.49 -8.55
N PRO A 55 14.45 -5.51 -9.47
CA PRO A 55 15.64 -4.70 -9.66
C PRO A 55 15.94 -3.83 -8.43
N ASP A 56 17.22 -3.68 -8.12
CA ASP A 56 17.72 -2.61 -7.24
C ASP A 56 17.51 -1.26 -7.94
N LEU A 57 16.94 -0.32 -7.20
CA LEU A 57 16.56 1.00 -7.69
C LEU A 57 17.55 2.09 -7.29
N SER A 58 18.59 1.75 -6.50
CA SER A 58 19.63 2.69 -6.04
C SER A 58 20.43 3.32 -7.19
N TYR A 59 20.40 2.74 -8.39
CA TYR A 59 21.05 3.22 -9.61
C TYR A 59 20.08 3.32 -10.80
N ALA A 60 18.78 3.51 -10.54
CA ALA A 60 17.75 3.51 -11.57
C ALA A 60 18.03 4.50 -12.72
N ARG A 61 18.56 5.70 -12.43
CA ARG A 61 18.92 6.70 -13.45
C ARG A 61 19.95 6.18 -14.45
N LEU A 62 20.95 5.46 -13.96
CA LEU A 62 22.03 4.95 -14.80
C LEU A 62 21.56 3.81 -15.70
N LYS A 63 20.59 3.03 -15.23
CA LYS A 63 20.07 1.85 -15.91
C LYS A 63 18.97 2.13 -16.93
N TYR A 64 17.94 2.87 -16.54
CA TYR A 64 16.71 2.99 -17.33
C TYR A 64 16.65 4.29 -18.12
N ASN A 65 16.03 4.22 -19.31
CA ASN A 65 15.58 5.41 -20.00
C ASN A 65 14.42 6.07 -19.21
N GLU A 66 14.47 7.39 -19.06
CA GLU A 66 13.55 8.18 -18.24
C GLU A 66 12.09 8.06 -18.72
N ALA A 67 11.85 8.22 -20.03
CA ALA A 67 10.51 8.15 -20.61
C ALA A 67 9.92 6.73 -20.54
N TYR A 68 10.75 5.71 -20.71
CA TYR A 68 10.32 4.32 -20.48
C TYR A 68 9.94 4.08 -19.03
N LEU A 69 10.73 4.56 -18.07
CA LEU A 69 10.42 4.37 -16.65
C LEU A 69 9.09 5.02 -16.29
N PHE A 70 8.85 6.25 -16.78
CA PHE A 70 7.56 6.93 -16.65
C PHE A 70 6.39 6.10 -17.21
N ASP A 71 6.51 5.61 -18.44
CA ASP A 71 5.46 4.82 -19.09
C ASP A 71 5.17 3.53 -18.31
N TYR A 72 6.22 2.82 -17.91
CA TYR A 72 6.13 1.56 -17.18
C TYR A 72 5.54 1.73 -15.77
N LEU A 73 5.81 2.83 -15.08
CA LEU A 73 5.22 3.12 -13.77
C LEU A 73 3.73 3.43 -13.86
N GLY A 74 3.27 4.09 -14.94
CA GLY A 74 1.85 4.36 -15.17
C GLY A 74 1.05 3.12 -15.55
N ALA A 75 1.65 2.18 -16.29
CA ALA A 75 1.01 0.94 -16.71
C ALA A 75 2.01 -0.23 -16.73
N SER A 76 2.25 -0.82 -15.57
CA SER A 76 3.20 -1.92 -15.43
C SER A 76 2.70 -3.22 -16.09
N TYR A 77 3.64 -3.99 -16.64
CA TYR A 77 3.36 -5.27 -17.30
C TYR A 77 4.48 -6.28 -17.06
N LYS A 78 4.16 -7.58 -17.13
CA LYS A 78 5.17 -8.64 -17.03
C LYS A 78 5.98 -8.72 -18.33
N PHE A 79 7.29 -8.54 -18.23
CA PHE A 79 8.23 -8.72 -19.36
C PHE A 79 9.39 -9.69 -19.07
N ARG A 80 9.52 -10.18 -17.83
CA ARG A 80 10.54 -11.17 -17.42
C ARG A 80 9.88 -12.52 -17.23
N ASP A 81 10.36 -13.52 -17.95
CA ASP A 81 9.84 -14.88 -17.83
C ASP A 81 10.69 -15.77 -16.90
N ASN A 82 11.93 -15.39 -16.61
CA ASN A 82 12.87 -16.13 -15.76
C ASN A 82 12.69 -15.95 -14.24
N ILE A 83 11.63 -15.27 -13.78
CA ILE A 83 11.41 -14.94 -12.36
C ILE A 83 10.15 -15.58 -11.77
N GLY A 84 9.72 -16.71 -12.35
CA GLY A 84 8.55 -17.45 -11.90
C GLY A 84 7.25 -16.63 -12.01
N LYS A 85 6.47 -16.61 -10.93
CA LYS A 85 5.22 -15.85 -10.83
C LYS A 85 5.43 -14.40 -10.39
N SER A 86 6.63 -14.03 -9.95
CA SER A 86 6.93 -12.66 -9.54
C SER A 86 6.75 -11.67 -10.68
N ARG A 87 6.17 -10.51 -10.37
CA ARG A 87 5.88 -9.42 -11.30
C ARG A 87 5.67 -8.12 -10.53
N MET A 88 6.01 -7.00 -11.15
CA MET A 88 5.64 -5.70 -10.62
C MET A 88 4.14 -5.49 -10.83
N PRO A 89 3.36 -5.23 -9.78
CA PRO A 89 1.93 -5.01 -9.92
C PRO A 89 1.66 -3.57 -10.40
N ASN A 90 0.43 -3.30 -10.82
CA ASN A 90 -0.01 -1.99 -11.25
C ASN A 90 -0.69 -1.25 -10.09
N PHE A 91 -0.13 -0.10 -9.70
CA PHE A 91 -0.67 0.74 -8.62
C PHE A 91 -1.71 1.76 -9.12
N GLY A 92 -1.97 1.80 -10.42
CA GLY A 92 -2.92 2.73 -11.04
C GLY A 92 -2.49 4.19 -10.90
N PHE A 93 -1.18 4.46 -11.05
CA PHE A 93 -0.68 5.83 -10.98
C PHE A 93 -1.18 6.66 -12.16
N SER A 94 -1.60 7.88 -11.87
CA SER A 94 -1.86 8.92 -12.87
C SER A 94 -0.54 9.47 -13.43
N ASP A 95 -0.64 10.25 -14.51
CA ASP A 95 0.53 10.76 -15.23
C ASP A 95 1.44 11.66 -14.37
N ASP A 96 0.90 12.47 -13.47
CA ASP A 96 1.69 13.29 -12.56
C ASP A 96 2.33 12.48 -11.41
N GLU A 97 1.64 11.47 -10.88
CA GLU A 97 2.19 10.53 -9.91
C GLU A 97 3.35 9.71 -10.50
N ALA A 98 3.16 9.16 -11.71
CA ALA A 98 4.21 8.43 -12.42
C ALA A 98 5.39 9.35 -12.78
N LEU A 99 5.13 10.60 -13.18
CA LEU A 99 6.16 11.60 -13.41
C LEU A 99 6.96 11.89 -12.13
N ALA A 100 6.29 12.02 -10.99
CA ALA A 100 6.94 12.27 -9.70
C ALA A 100 7.89 11.12 -9.33
N LEU A 101 7.39 9.88 -9.40
CA LEU A 101 8.18 8.68 -9.15
C LEU A 101 9.38 8.59 -10.10
N THR A 102 9.18 8.86 -11.40
CA THR A 102 10.28 8.90 -12.37
C THR A 102 11.33 9.94 -12.00
N LYS A 103 10.92 11.17 -11.67
CA LYS A 103 11.85 12.23 -11.22
C LYS A 103 12.67 11.79 -10.01
N TYR A 104 12.05 11.11 -9.05
CA TYR A 104 12.75 10.57 -7.88
C TYR A 104 13.72 9.46 -8.26
N LEU A 105 13.31 8.48 -9.07
CA LEU A 105 14.20 7.39 -9.49
C LEU A 105 15.36 7.89 -10.38
N MET A 106 15.16 8.98 -11.10
CA MET A 106 16.21 9.66 -11.87
C MET A 106 17.22 10.43 -11.01
N THR A 107 17.04 10.51 -9.69
CA THR A 107 18.10 10.98 -8.77
C THR A 107 18.98 9.85 -8.24
N GLN A 108 18.68 8.59 -8.58
CA GLN A 108 19.36 7.42 -8.02
C GLN A 108 20.50 6.95 -8.95
N GLU A 109 21.74 7.10 -8.48
CA GLU A 109 22.98 6.86 -9.26
C GLU A 109 23.99 5.94 -8.55
N GLN A 110 23.63 5.37 -7.41
CA GLN A 110 24.55 4.58 -6.58
C GLN A 110 24.69 3.15 -7.11
N LEU A 111 25.73 2.91 -7.93
CA LEU A 111 26.08 1.58 -8.39
C LEU A 111 26.69 0.72 -7.26
N PRO A 112 26.58 -0.62 -7.35
CA PRO A 112 27.26 -1.51 -6.41
C PRO A 112 28.78 -1.45 -6.60
N TYR A 113 29.52 -1.70 -5.51
CA TYR A 113 30.98 -1.84 -5.48
C TYR A 113 31.76 -0.65 -6.07
N ASP A 114 31.23 0.58 -5.91
CA ASP A 114 31.82 1.83 -6.42
C ASP A 114 32.14 1.81 -7.93
N LYS A 115 31.40 1.01 -8.69
CA LYS A 115 31.54 0.93 -10.15
C LYS A 115 31.14 2.24 -10.82
N LYS A 116 31.70 2.47 -12.01
CA LYS A 116 31.32 3.57 -12.90
C LYS A 116 31.04 3.00 -14.28
N LEU A 117 30.00 3.54 -14.92
CA LEU A 117 29.69 3.14 -16.29
C LEU A 117 30.68 3.76 -17.27
N LYS A 118 31.12 2.99 -18.26
CA LYS A 118 31.91 3.49 -19.36
C LYS A 118 31.05 4.33 -20.29
N GLU A 119 31.51 5.53 -20.62
CA GLU A 119 30.90 6.33 -21.67
C GLU A 119 31.21 5.73 -23.04
N ILE A 120 30.16 5.45 -23.81
CA ILE A 120 30.30 4.89 -25.16
C ILE A 120 29.66 5.78 -26.22
N SER A 121 30.26 5.73 -27.41
CA SER A 121 29.72 6.31 -28.65
C SER A 121 29.20 5.18 -29.53
N LEU A 122 27.94 5.28 -29.95
CA LEU A 122 27.31 4.27 -30.81
C LEU A 122 27.96 4.27 -32.19
N ILE A 123 27.95 3.11 -32.84
CA ILE A 123 28.46 2.91 -34.20
C ILE A 123 27.31 2.45 -35.11
N LYS A 124 27.49 2.58 -36.43
CA LYS A 124 26.58 1.93 -37.37
C LYS A 124 26.72 0.41 -37.22
N SER A 125 25.65 -0.27 -36.83
CA SER A 125 25.67 -1.73 -36.70
C SER A 125 25.59 -2.37 -38.08
N ALA A 126 26.63 -3.09 -38.49
CA ALA A 126 26.63 -3.83 -39.76
C ALA A 126 26.06 -5.25 -39.59
N ASN A 127 26.22 -5.86 -38.41
CA ASN A 127 25.90 -7.27 -38.15
C ASN A 127 25.38 -7.56 -36.72
N GLY A 128 24.81 -6.57 -36.02
CA GLY A 128 24.40 -6.73 -34.61
C GLY A 128 23.38 -7.84 -34.36
N PHE A 129 22.43 -8.05 -35.27
CA PHE A 129 21.50 -9.18 -35.16
C PHE A 129 22.23 -10.54 -35.22
N GLU A 130 23.13 -10.71 -36.19
CA GLU A 130 23.89 -11.95 -36.39
C GLU A 130 24.77 -12.26 -35.16
N LEU A 131 25.44 -11.24 -34.63
CA LEU A 131 26.23 -11.36 -33.41
C LEU A 131 25.39 -11.89 -32.24
N ILE A 132 24.17 -11.34 -32.03
CA ILE A 132 23.31 -11.71 -30.90
C ILE A 132 22.64 -13.08 -31.12
N HIS A 133 22.17 -13.33 -32.34
CA HIS A 133 21.35 -14.51 -32.66
C HIS A 133 22.20 -15.76 -32.94
N VAL A 134 23.26 -15.61 -33.72
CA VAL A 134 24.03 -16.73 -34.28
C VAL A 134 25.35 -16.91 -33.54
N ASP A 135 26.18 -15.87 -33.46
CA ASP A 135 27.55 -16.02 -32.95
C ASP A 135 27.59 -16.22 -31.43
N TYR A 136 26.80 -15.44 -30.69
CA TYR A 136 26.73 -15.52 -29.22
C TYR A 136 25.45 -16.17 -28.70
N GLN A 137 24.54 -16.56 -29.60
CA GLN A 137 23.35 -17.37 -29.31
C GLN A 137 22.50 -16.86 -28.13
N CYS A 138 22.44 -15.55 -27.91
CA CYS A 138 21.67 -14.94 -26.82
C CYS A 138 20.18 -15.31 -26.93
N THR A 139 19.71 -15.57 -28.16
CA THR A 139 18.35 -16.02 -28.45
C THR A 139 18.02 -17.43 -27.98
N SER A 140 18.98 -18.16 -27.43
CA SER A 140 18.73 -19.42 -26.73
C SER A 140 17.86 -19.22 -25.48
N CYS A 141 17.90 -18.00 -24.90
CA CYS A 141 17.10 -17.62 -23.73
C CYS A 141 16.22 -16.38 -23.98
N HIS A 142 16.63 -15.50 -24.90
CA HIS A 142 15.96 -14.24 -25.18
C HIS A 142 15.15 -14.28 -26.48
N ILE A 143 14.10 -13.47 -26.56
CA ILE A 143 13.47 -13.13 -27.85
C ILE A 143 14.22 -11.93 -28.45
N LEU A 144 14.42 -11.95 -29.77
CA LEU A 144 14.88 -10.81 -30.56
C LEU A 144 14.19 -10.84 -31.93
N ASN A 145 13.42 -9.81 -32.27
CA ASN A 145 12.64 -9.73 -33.52
C ASN A 145 11.83 -11.00 -33.80
N ASN A 146 11.04 -11.44 -32.82
CA ASN A 146 10.24 -12.68 -32.87
C ASN A 146 11.04 -13.98 -33.04
N SER A 147 12.38 -13.93 -32.98
CA SER A 147 13.26 -15.10 -33.02
C SER A 147 13.75 -15.44 -31.61
N GLY A 148 14.03 -16.73 -31.36
CA GLY A 148 14.55 -17.20 -30.08
C GLY A 148 13.49 -17.77 -29.14
N LYS A 149 13.83 -17.90 -27.86
CA LYS A 149 12.98 -18.48 -26.81
C LYS A 149 12.53 -17.44 -25.79
N LYS A 150 11.35 -17.66 -25.22
CA LYS A 150 10.75 -16.82 -24.18
C LYS A 150 11.12 -17.29 -22.77
N GLU A 151 12.42 -17.47 -22.51
CA GLU A 151 12.90 -17.93 -21.20
C GLU A 151 13.36 -16.77 -20.31
N SER A 152 13.66 -15.60 -20.89
CA SER A 152 14.15 -14.40 -20.21
C SER A 152 13.43 -13.15 -20.72
N THR A 153 14.10 -12.00 -20.83
CA THR A 153 13.52 -10.76 -21.36
C THR A 153 13.54 -10.70 -22.88
N ASP A 154 12.56 -10.03 -23.47
CA ASP A 154 12.62 -9.63 -24.88
C ASP A 154 13.69 -8.55 -25.09
N LEU A 155 14.69 -8.84 -25.92
CA LEU A 155 15.78 -7.92 -26.26
C LEU A 155 15.37 -6.90 -27.32
N THR A 156 14.30 -7.14 -28.08
CA THR A 156 13.77 -6.18 -29.08
C THR A 156 13.49 -4.81 -28.46
N ILE A 157 13.05 -4.80 -27.20
CA ILE A 157 12.75 -3.59 -26.42
C ILE A 157 13.92 -3.14 -25.53
N ALA A 158 15.08 -3.80 -25.57
CA ALA A 158 16.18 -3.49 -24.66
C ALA A 158 16.66 -2.04 -24.85
N GLY A 159 16.78 -1.59 -26.10
CA GLY A 159 17.13 -0.20 -26.39
C GLY A 159 16.09 0.79 -25.90
N THR A 160 14.79 0.50 -26.06
CA THR A 160 13.71 1.34 -25.55
C THR A 160 13.82 1.58 -24.05
N ARG A 161 14.31 0.58 -23.31
CA ARG A 161 14.23 0.53 -21.85
C ARG A 161 15.50 0.94 -21.14
N LEU A 162 16.64 0.59 -21.68
CA LEU A 162 17.93 0.64 -21.00
C LEU A 162 18.85 1.67 -21.66
N ASN A 163 19.64 2.34 -20.83
CA ASN A 163 20.64 3.29 -21.31
C ASN A 163 21.81 2.56 -22.00
N ARG A 164 22.40 3.20 -23.02
CA ARG A 164 23.49 2.63 -23.82
C ARG A 164 24.73 2.25 -23.00
N ASN A 165 25.14 3.11 -22.07
CA ASN A 165 26.33 2.88 -21.22
C ASN A 165 26.08 1.70 -20.28
N TRP A 166 24.86 1.60 -19.71
CA TRP A 166 24.46 0.45 -18.90
C TRP A 166 24.46 -0.84 -19.73
N LEU A 167 23.86 -0.83 -20.92
CA LEU A 167 23.82 -2.02 -21.78
C LEU A 167 25.23 -2.53 -22.12
N PHE A 168 26.16 -1.63 -22.45
CA PHE A 168 27.53 -2.00 -22.77
C PHE A 168 28.22 -2.73 -21.61
N ASP A 169 28.25 -2.11 -20.43
CA ASP A 169 28.94 -2.70 -19.28
C ASP A 169 28.19 -3.91 -18.71
N PHE A 170 26.85 -3.89 -18.75
CA PHE A 170 26.03 -5.01 -18.28
C PHE A 170 26.20 -6.24 -19.16
N VAL A 171 26.26 -6.10 -20.49
CA VAL A 171 26.55 -7.25 -21.38
C VAL A 171 27.98 -7.75 -21.14
N GLN A 172 28.92 -6.86 -20.85
CA GLN A 172 30.30 -7.24 -20.59
C GLN A 172 30.45 -8.06 -19.31
N ASN A 173 29.83 -7.63 -18.21
CA ASN A 173 29.94 -8.27 -16.91
C ASN A 173 28.64 -8.10 -16.09
N PRO A 174 27.60 -8.91 -16.39
CA PRO A 174 26.33 -8.86 -15.66
C PRO A 174 26.49 -9.04 -14.14
N SER A 175 27.37 -9.96 -13.72
CA SER A 175 27.55 -10.30 -12.30
C SER A 175 28.07 -9.13 -11.45
N ALA A 176 28.85 -8.22 -12.04
CA ALA A 176 29.33 -7.01 -11.37
C ALA A 176 28.23 -6.00 -11.00
N TYR A 177 27.08 -6.05 -11.68
CA TYR A 177 25.98 -5.09 -11.50
C TYR A 177 24.75 -5.71 -10.81
N VAL A 178 24.75 -7.02 -10.58
CA VAL A 178 23.67 -7.73 -9.87
C VAL A 178 24.29 -8.45 -8.67
N PRO A 179 24.44 -7.76 -7.52
CA PRO A 179 25.09 -8.29 -6.32
C PRO A 179 24.56 -9.64 -5.83
N ARG A 180 23.31 -9.96 -6.16
CA ARG A 180 22.60 -11.18 -5.75
C ARG A 180 22.73 -12.33 -6.76
N GLY A 181 23.59 -12.17 -7.76
CA GLY A 181 23.82 -13.13 -8.84
C GLY A 181 22.99 -12.83 -10.08
N SER A 182 23.65 -12.67 -11.22
CA SER A 182 23.00 -12.58 -12.52
C SER A 182 22.65 -13.96 -13.05
N SER A 183 21.43 -14.15 -13.56
CA SER A 183 21.08 -15.35 -14.35
C SER A 183 21.67 -15.32 -15.76
N MET A 184 22.08 -14.14 -16.24
CA MET A 184 22.78 -13.99 -17.52
C MET A 184 24.27 -14.36 -17.32
N PRO A 185 24.81 -15.31 -18.11
CA PRO A 185 26.22 -15.68 -18.05
C PRO A 185 27.16 -14.51 -18.35
N ASP A 186 28.36 -14.54 -17.77
CA ASP A 186 29.42 -13.60 -18.08
C ASP A 186 30.11 -14.01 -19.39
N PHE A 187 29.51 -13.68 -20.54
CA PHE A 187 30.03 -14.02 -21.88
C PHE A 187 31.36 -13.34 -22.23
N PHE A 188 31.64 -12.20 -21.58
CA PHE A 188 32.79 -11.34 -21.87
C PHE A 188 33.60 -10.99 -20.61
N GLY A 189 33.25 -11.58 -19.45
CA GLY A 189 33.88 -11.32 -18.16
C GLY A 189 35.03 -12.30 -17.88
N ASN A 190 36.21 -11.76 -17.55
CA ASN A 190 37.46 -12.44 -17.22
C ASN A 190 38.16 -13.20 -18.36
N ASP A 191 39.25 -12.57 -18.80
CA ASP A 191 40.26 -13.02 -19.75
C ASP A 191 41.07 -14.23 -19.23
N THR A 192 40.47 -15.41 -19.20
CA THR A 192 41.19 -16.67 -18.96
C THR A 192 41.08 -17.63 -20.13
N GLY A 193 41.20 -17.12 -21.37
CA GLY A 193 41.57 -17.98 -22.51
C GLY A 193 40.96 -17.68 -23.87
N HIS A 194 40.29 -16.55 -24.10
CA HIS A 194 39.71 -16.24 -25.44
C HIS A 194 40.35 -15.04 -26.15
N ASN A 195 41.29 -14.31 -25.52
CA ASN A 195 42.10 -13.26 -26.19
C ASN A 195 41.24 -12.21 -26.92
N LEU A 196 40.28 -11.65 -26.19
CA LEU A 196 39.15 -10.92 -26.76
C LEU A 196 39.24 -9.38 -26.63
N GLY A 197 40.32 -8.83 -26.06
CA GLY A 197 40.47 -7.42 -25.63
C GLY A 197 39.78 -6.33 -26.47
N GLU A 198 40.28 -6.00 -27.67
CA GLU A 198 39.68 -4.97 -28.53
C GLU A 198 38.48 -5.46 -29.35
N ASN A 199 38.51 -6.72 -29.76
CA ASN A 199 37.45 -7.29 -30.60
C ASN A 199 36.13 -7.41 -29.83
N SER A 200 36.16 -7.79 -28.55
CA SER A 200 34.95 -7.84 -27.72
C SER A 200 34.34 -6.48 -27.46
N ASN A 201 35.13 -5.42 -27.27
CA ASN A 201 34.56 -4.07 -27.13
C ASN A 201 33.82 -3.66 -28.41
N LYS A 202 34.41 -3.90 -29.59
CA LYS A 202 33.75 -3.63 -30.88
C LYS A 202 32.50 -4.50 -31.07
N THR A 203 32.58 -5.78 -30.72
CA THR A 203 31.45 -6.72 -30.79
C THR A 203 30.29 -6.27 -29.89
N ILE A 204 30.55 -6.01 -28.60
CA ILE A 204 29.54 -5.52 -27.67
C ILE A 204 28.97 -4.19 -28.18
N LEU A 205 29.81 -3.30 -28.71
CA LEU A 205 29.35 -2.03 -29.26
C LEU A 205 28.44 -2.22 -30.48
N SER A 206 28.72 -3.18 -31.37
CA SER A 206 27.83 -3.54 -32.49
C SER A 206 26.49 -4.11 -32.02
N MET A 207 26.49 -4.96 -30.98
CA MET A 207 25.28 -5.50 -30.36
C MET A 207 24.44 -4.40 -29.72
N VAL A 208 25.05 -3.56 -28.86
CA VAL A 208 24.38 -2.46 -28.17
C VAL A 208 23.86 -1.43 -29.16
N SER A 209 24.64 -1.08 -30.19
CA SER A 209 24.19 -0.12 -31.21
C SER A 209 22.96 -0.66 -31.95
N TYR A 210 22.93 -1.94 -32.29
CA TYR A 210 21.77 -2.58 -32.90
C TYR A 210 20.54 -2.56 -31.98
N LEU A 211 20.67 -2.97 -30.71
CA LEU A 211 19.57 -2.95 -29.75
C LEU A 211 19.01 -1.54 -29.53
N ILE A 212 19.88 -0.53 -29.50
CA ILE A 212 19.49 0.88 -29.41
C ILE A 212 18.76 1.33 -30.68
N GLU A 213 19.26 0.96 -31.85
CA GLU A 213 18.67 1.32 -33.15
C GLU A 213 17.26 0.76 -33.32
N ILE A 214 17.04 -0.54 -33.08
CA ILE A 214 15.71 -1.16 -33.23
C ILE A 214 14.69 -0.66 -32.20
N GLY A 215 15.16 -0.18 -31.04
CA GLY A 215 14.30 0.42 -30.01
C GLY A 215 14.04 1.92 -30.21
N ALA A 216 14.64 2.56 -31.22
CA ALA A 216 14.65 4.02 -31.35
C ALA A 216 13.29 4.62 -31.66
N GLU A 217 12.53 4.01 -32.57
CA GLU A 217 11.17 4.46 -32.90
C GLU A 217 10.29 4.51 -31.66
N LYS A 218 10.21 3.39 -30.93
CA LYS A 218 9.38 3.33 -29.72
C LYS A 218 9.86 4.28 -28.63
N ARG A 219 11.18 4.41 -28.44
CA ARG A 219 11.74 5.36 -27.48
C ARG A 219 11.37 6.80 -27.82
N ASN A 220 11.45 7.19 -29.09
CA ASN A 220 11.07 8.53 -29.52
C ASN A 220 9.58 8.82 -29.24
N GLU A 221 8.69 7.84 -29.46
CA GLU A 221 7.27 7.98 -29.08
C GLU A 221 7.10 8.24 -27.58
N LEU A 222 7.81 7.47 -26.75
CA LEU A 222 7.77 7.62 -25.29
C LEU A 222 8.34 8.97 -24.85
N ASP A 223 9.45 9.41 -25.45
CA ASP A 223 10.09 10.70 -25.16
C ASP A 223 9.14 11.87 -25.48
N VAL A 224 8.40 11.81 -26.60
CA VAL A 224 7.38 12.81 -26.95
C VAL A 224 6.25 12.85 -25.92
N ARG A 225 5.74 11.68 -25.52
CA ARG A 225 4.71 11.59 -24.47
C ARG A 225 5.22 12.16 -23.15
N TYR A 226 6.41 11.74 -22.73
CA TYR A 226 7.03 12.17 -21.48
C TYR A 226 7.25 13.68 -21.44
N ALA A 227 7.79 14.27 -22.52
CA ALA A 227 7.99 15.70 -22.63
C ALA A 227 6.67 16.49 -22.49
N LYS A 228 5.60 16.02 -23.14
CA LYS A 228 4.27 16.63 -23.03
C LYS A 228 3.74 16.62 -21.60
N VAL A 229 3.82 15.48 -20.91
CA VAL A 229 3.37 15.35 -19.51
C VAL A 229 4.22 16.21 -18.58
N LYS A 230 5.55 16.19 -18.74
CA LYS A 230 6.47 17.02 -17.96
C LYS A 230 6.18 18.52 -18.13
N GLN A 231 5.80 18.96 -19.33
CA GLN A 231 5.39 20.34 -19.60
C GLN A 231 4.03 20.67 -18.97
N ALA A 232 3.07 19.74 -18.98
CA ALA A 232 1.75 19.93 -18.39
C ALA A 232 1.76 19.98 -16.85
N HIS A 233 2.76 19.34 -16.22
CA HIS A 233 2.88 19.25 -14.76
C HIS A 233 4.22 19.82 -14.24
N PRO A 234 4.47 21.14 -14.40
CA PRO A 234 5.75 21.76 -14.06
C PRO A 234 6.06 21.73 -12.55
N ASN A 235 5.03 21.69 -11.71
CA ASN A 235 5.17 21.74 -10.24
C ASN A 235 5.48 20.38 -9.61
N VAL A 236 5.45 19.28 -10.37
CA VAL A 236 5.75 17.94 -9.84
C VAL A 236 7.25 17.84 -9.53
N THR A 237 7.61 17.35 -8.35
CA THR A 237 9.01 17.29 -7.89
C THR A 237 9.49 15.87 -7.59
N ALA A 238 10.81 15.69 -7.46
CA ALA A 238 11.39 14.44 -7.01
C ALA A 238 11.02 14.10 -5.55
N GLU A 239 10.85 15.11 -4.67
CA GLU A 239 10.42 14.85 -3.28
C GLU A 239 8.98 14.33 -3.22
N MET A 240 8.09 14.81 -4.10
CA MET A 240 6.75 14.23 -4.24
C MET A 240 6.84 12.75 -4.64
N GLY A 241 7.73 12.43 -5.59
CA GLY A 241 8.00 11.04 -5.99
C GLY A 241 8.56 10.18 -4.87
N ARG A 242 9.47 10.73 -4.06
CA ARG A 242 10.02 10.06 -2.88
C ARG A 242 8.92 9.74 -1.86
N SER A 243 8.05 10.70 -1.59
CA SER A 243 6.90 10.48 -0.71
C SER A 243 6.00 9.36 -1.24
N ILE A 244 5.66 9.37 -2.54
CA ILE A 244 4.87 8.30 -3.16
C ILE A 244 5.58 6.95 -3.03
N PHE A 245 6.86 6.87 -3.33
CA PHE A 245 7.66 5.64 -3.24
C PHE A 245 7.60 5.00 -1.85
N LEU A 246 7.77 5.82 -0.80
CA LEU A 246 7.66 5.37 0.58
C LEU A 246 6.20 4.98 0.93
N SER A 247 5.22 5.78 0.50
CA SER A 247 3.77 5.61 0.71
C SER A 247 3.14 4.36 0.06
N GLN A 248 3.80 3.82 -0.96
CA GLN A 248 3.36 2.59 -1.63
C GLN A 248 4.18 1.38 -1.21
N ASN A 249 5.10 1.55 -0.25
CA ASN A 249 5.98 0.50 0.29
C ASN A 249 6.87 -0.13 -0.79
N CYS A 250 7.36 0.63 -1.76
CA CYS A 250 8.14 0.06 -2.87
C CYS A 250 9.36 -0.75 -2.38
N GLN A 251 9.95 -0.38 -1.23
CA GLN A 251 11.06 -1.09 -0.58
C GLN A 251 10.71 -2.50 -0.08
N SER A 252 9.43 -2.84 0.02
CA SER A 252 9.00 -4.19 0.37
C SER A 252 9.37 -5.22 -0.70
N CYS A 253 9.62 -4.73 -1.93
CA CYS A 253 9.98 -5.54 -3.08
C CYS A 253 11.30 -5.07 -3.71
N HIS A 254 11.59 -3.77 -3.71
CA HIS A 254 12.79 -3.21 -4.33
C HIS A 254 13.86 -2.88 -3.31
N GLU A 255 15.11 -3.06 -3.71
CA GLU A 255 16.25 -2.55 -2.96
C GLU A 255 16.43 -1.05 -3.25
N MET A 256 16.69 -0.28 -2.19
CA MET A 256 16.87 1.17 -2.23
C MET A 256 17.72 1.57 -1.01
N GLY A 257 19.04 1.64 -1.17
CA GLY A 257 19.99 1.70 -0.06
C GLY A 257 19.95 2.97 0.80
N ASN A 258 19.38 4.06 0.28
CA ASN A 258 19.32 5.37 0.92
C ASN A 258 17.98 5.66 1.63
N GLU A 259 17.02 4.73 1.60
CA GLU A 259 15.67 5.00 2.11
C GLU A 259 15.25 4.13 3.29
N ILE A 260 14.63 4.76 4.28
CA ILE A 260 14.02 4.08 5.44
C ILE A 260 12.52 3.87 5.15
N PRO A 261 12.00 2.62 5.16
CA PRO A 261 10.59 2.37 4.93
C PRO A 261 9.70 3.03 5.98
N TRP A 262 8.53 3.55 5.57
CA TRP A 262 7.55 4.14 6.50
C TRP A 262 6.92 3.11 7.44
N TYR A 263 6.80 1.86 7.00
CA TYR A 263 6.14 0.80 7.75
C TYR A 263 6.75 -0.56 7.46
N GLN A 264 6.53 -1.48 8.40
CA GLN A 264 6.84 -2.90 8.19
C GLN A 264 5.76 -3.61 7.36
N THR A 265 4.51 -3.15 7.46
CA THR A 265 3.33 -3.64 6.73
C THR A 265 2.33 -2.50 6.54
N ASN A 266 1.70 -2.40 5.37
CA ASN A 266 0.72 -1.35 5.04
C ASN A 266 -0.61 -1.90 4.52
N ALA A 267 -0.94 -3.16 4.85
CA ALA A 267 -2.19 -3.82 4.43
C ALA A 267 -2.86 -4.62 5.57
N PRO A 268 -4.15 -4.99 5.41
CA PRO A 268 -4.89 -5.73 6.44
C PRO A 268 -4.32 -7.13 6.74
N ASP A 269 -4.56 -7.60 7.96
CA ASP A 269 -4.35 -8.99 8.35
C ASP A 269 -5.27 -9.95 7.60
N LEU A 270 -4.69 -11.00 7.02
CA LEU A 270 -5.39 -12.02 6.23
C LEU A 270 -5.80 -13.26 7.05
N THR A 271 -5.31 -13.45 8.28
CA THR A 271 -5.59 -14.65 9.10
C THR A 271 -7.08 -14.91 9.31
N ALA A 272 -7.87 -13.85 9.44
CA ALA A 272 -9.32 -13.91 9.62
C ALA A 272 -10.13 -13.70 8.33
N GLN A 273 -9.47 -13.66 7.16
CA GLN A 273 -10.12 -13.27 5.89
C GLN A 273 -11.32 -14.17 5.53
N ARG A 274 -11.22 -15.49 5.78
CA ARG A 274 -12.31 -16.46 5.56
C ARG A 274 -13.63 -16.10 6.25
N MET A 275 -13.60 -15.35 7.34
CA MET A 275 -14.79 -14.94 8.08
C MET A 275 -15.28 -13.54 7.66
N ARG A 276 -14.43 -12.75 6.98
CA ARG A 276 -14.64 -11.32 6.78
C ARG A 276 -15.53 -11.03 5.58
N THR A 277 -15.17 -11.57 4.42
CA THR A 277 -15.77 -11.21 3.14
C THR A 277 -16.54 -12.35 2.50
N LYS A 278 -17.55 -12.03 1.71
CA LYS A 278 -18.24 -13.00 0.86
C LYS A 278 -17.29 -13.51 -0.23
N LYS A 279 -17.34 -14.80 -0.54
CA LYS A 279 -16.45 -15.43 -1.54
C LYS A 279 -16.56 -14.78 -2.92
N THR A 280 -17.79 -14.52 -3.39
CA THR A 280 -18.06 -13.89 -4.70
C THR A 280 -17.45 -12.49 -4.81
N TRP A 281 -17.52 -11.72 -3.73
CA TRP A 281 -16.89 -10.40 -3.67
C TRP A 281 -15.37 -10.53 -3.69
N LEU A 282 -14.80 -11.44 -2.90
CA LEU A 282 -13.35 -11.63 -2.80
C LEU A 282 -12.74 -12.04 -4.14
N THR A 283 -13.38 -12.95 -4.88
CA THR A 283 -12.92 -13.36 -6.22
C THR A 283 -12.92 -12.20 -7.20
N HIS A 284 -13.95 -11.34 -7.18
CA HIS A 284 -14.01 -10.15 -8.04
C HIS A 284 -12.93 -9.13 -7.64
N TYR A 285 -12.76 -8.91 -6.34
CA TYR A 285 -11.77 -7.97 -5.81
C TYR A 285 -10.33 -8.38 -6.15
N LEU A 286 -9.99 -9.67 -6.05
CA LEU A 286 -8.66 -10.16 -6.42
C LEU A 286 -8.37 -9.98 -7.92
N LYS A 287 -9.39 -10.10 -8.77
CA LYS A 287 -9.25 -9.92 -10.23
C LYS A 287 -9.13 -8.47 -10.66
N SER A 288 -9.77 -7.55 -9.92
CA SER A 288 -9.73 -6.11 -10.19
C SER A 288 -9.85 -5.34 -8.88
N PRO A 289 -8.73 -5.15 -8.16
CA PRO A 289 -8.71 -4.44 -6.89
C PRO A 289 -9.20 -2.99 -7.05
N THR A 290 -9.99 -2.53 -6.10
CA THR A 290 -10.48 -1.13 -6.04
C THR A 290 -10.29 -0.54 -4.66
N ALA A 291 -10.41 0.78 -4.53
CA ALA A 291 -10.16 1.41 -3.25
C ALA A 291 -11.22 0.98 -2.21
N ILE A 292 -10.76 0.36 -1.12
CA ILE A 292 -11.59 0.09 0.06
C ILE A 292 -11.41 1.18 1.11
N ARG A 293 -10.21 1.74 1.19
CA ARG A 293 -9.88 2.94 1.98
C ARG A 293 -9.11 3.87 1.05
N PRO A 294 -9.77 4.87 0.45
CA PRO A 294 -9.15 5.74 -0.54
C PRO A 294 -7.87 6.42 -0.05
N PHE A 295 -7.81 6.80 1.22
CA PHE A 295 -6.66 7.49 1.81
C PHE A 295 -5.63 6.54 2.46
N GLY A 296 -5.65 5.24 2.13
CA GLY A 296 -4.69 4.25 2.61
C GLY A 296 -5.20 3.31 3.70
N TYR A 297 -4.51 2.19 3.90
CA TYR A 297 -4.82 1.26 5.00
C TYR A 297 -4.68 1.92 6.36
N LEU A 298 -3.58 2.65 6.53
CA LEU A 298 -3.37 3.65 7.58
C LEU A 298 -3.83 5.00 7.02
N PRO A 299 -4.83 5.66 7.63
CA PRO A 299 -5.38 6.88 7.07
C PRO A 299 -4.32 7.98 6.83
N GLY A 300 -4.28 8.51 5.62
CA GLY A 300 -3.36 9.57 5.20
C GLY A 300 -2.08 9.07 4.51
N THR A 301 -1.79 7.77 4.55
CA THR A 301 -0.63 7.22 3.83
C THR A 301 -0.90 7.03 2.34
N GLY A 302 -2.17 7.03 1.89
CA GLY A 302 -2.49 6.82 0.48
C GLY A 302 -2.11 5.45 -0.08
N SER A 303 -1.81 4.46 0.78
CA SER A 303 -1.38 3.13 0.32
C SER A 303 -2.46 2.42 -0.50
N ARG A 304 -2.07 1.84 -1.63
CA ARG A 304 -2.98 1.13 -2.56
C ARG A 304 -2.81 -0.38 -2.45
N MET A 305 -3.89 -1.12 -2.68
CA MET A 305 -3.79 -2.53 -3.04
C MET A 305 -3.55 -2.58 -4.55
N PRO A 306 -2.36 -2.99 -5.01
CA PRO A 306 -2.06 -2.93 -6.43
C PRO A 306 -2.67 -4.13 -7.17
N ASP A 307 -2.87 -3.98 -8.47
CA ASP A 307 -3.36 -5.02 -9.36
C ASP A 307 -2.20 -5.90 -9.85
N PHE A 308 -2.18 -7.16 -9.42
CA PHE A 308 -1.19 -8.15 -9.83
C PHE A 308 -1.50 -8.81 -11.19
N GLN A 309 -2.59 -8.40 -11.84
CA GLN A 309 -3.08 -8.93 -13.12
C GLN A 309 -3.26 -10.45 -13.04
N LEU A 310 -3.93 -10.89 -11.97
CA LEU A 310 -4.10 -12.32 -11.67
C LEU A 310 -4.94 -13.01 -12.74
N THR A 311 -4.49 -14.18 -13.15
CA THR A 311 -5.28 -15.09 -13.99
C THR A 311 -6.45 -15.70 -13.21
N ASP A 312 -7.48 -16.19 -13.89
CA ASP A 312 -8.63 -16.83 -13.23
C ASP A 312 -8.21 -18.02 -12.35
N SER A 313 -7.20 -18.78 -12.77
CA SER A 313 -6.64 -19.89 -11.99
C SER A 313 -5.92 -19.40 -10.73
N GLU A 314 -5.15 -18.31 -10.82
CA GLU A 314 -4.48 -17.70 -9.65
C GLU A 314 -5.51 -17.11 -8.66
N VAL A 315 -6.59 -16.51 -9.16
CA VAL A 315 -7.70 -16.01 -8.33
C VAL A 315 -8.38 -17.16 -7.59
N GLU A 316 -8.64 -18.29 -8.26
CA GLU A 316 -9.22 -19.47 -7.64
C GLU A 316 -8.31 -20.06 -6.55
N GLU A 317 -7.00 -20.18 -6.85
CA GLU A 317 -5.99 -20.68 -5.91
C GLU A 317 -5.94 -19.81 -4.65
N LEU A 318 -5.84 -18.49 -4.80
CA LEU A 318 -5.83 -17.54 -3.68
C LEU A 318 -7.14 -17.55 -2.91
N SER A 319 -8.28 -17.63 -3.59
CA SER A 319 -9.60 -17.67 -2.94
C SER A 319 -9.78 -18.94 -2.11
N LYS A 320 -9.28 -20.08 -2.60
CA LYS A 320 -9.27 -21.34 -1.86
C LYS A 320 -8.33 -21.27 -0.66
N TRP A 321 -7.17 -20.66 -0.81
CA TRP A 321 -6.18 -20.48 0.24
C TRP A 321 -6.67 -19.54 1.37
N LEU A 322 -7.27 -18.40 1.02
CA LEU A 322 -7.91 -17.49 1.98
C LEU A 322 -9.11 -18.14 2.66
N GLY A 323 -9.79 -19.06 1.96
CA GLY A 323 -10.86 -19.90 2.48
C GLY A 323 -12.19 -19.17 2.66
N GLU A 324 -13.19 -19.92 3.12
CA GLU A 324 -14.52 -19.43 3.43
C GLU A 324 -15.02 -20.10 4.71
N ALA A 325 -15.53 -19.31 5.65
CA ALA A 325 -16.11 -19.81 6.88
C ALA A 325 -17.63 -19.95 6.74
N LYS A 326 -18.18 -21.11 7.12
CA LYS A 326 -19.63 -21.28 7.28
C LYS A 326 -20.08 -20.57 8.55
N LEU A 327 -20.53 -19.34 8.43
CA LEU A 327 -21.03 -18.55 9.56
C LEU A 327 -22.52 -18.83 9.78
N LYS A 328 -22.90 -19.04 11.05
CA LYS A 328 -24.31 -19.25 11.44
C LYS A 328 -25.09 -17.94 11.62
N THR A 329 -24.37 -16.82 11.77
CA THR A 329 -25.00 -15.52 11.94
C THR A 329 -25.69 -15.12 10.65
N VAL A 330 -27.00 -14.90 10.72
CA VAL A 330 -27.80 -14.28 9.67
C VAL A 330 -28.48 -13.07 10.30
N LEU A 331 -28.36 -11.92 9.66
CA LEU A 331 -29.02 -10.69 10.09
C LEU A 331 -30.40 -10.61 9.45
N GLU A 332 -31.39 -10.20 10.24
CA GLU A 332 -32.77 -10.09 9.78
C GLU A 332 -32.92 -9.02 8.69
N PRO A 333 -33.86 -9.17 7.75
CA PRO A 333 -34.21 -8.11 6.81
C PRO A 333 -34.66 -6.83 7.54
N ILE A 334 -34.49 -5.69 6.88
CA ILE A 334 -34.93 -4.39 7.40
C ILE A 334 -36.09 -3.83 6.56
N SER A 335 -37.12 -3.31 7.23
CA SER A 335 -38.23 -2.62 6.55
C SER A 335 -37.84 -1.22 6.09
N ALA A 336 -38.61 -0.65 5.16
CA ALA A 336 -38.41 0.73 4.70
C ALA A 336 -38.52 1.77 5.84
N PHE A 337 -39.40 1.55 6.82
CA PHE A 337 -39.51 2.43 7.99
C PHE A 337 -38.27 2.36 8.89
N GLN A 338 -37.80 1.14 9.18
CA GLN A 338 -36.56 0.95 9.98
C GLN A 338 -35.33 1.51 9.24
N THR A 339 -35.29 1.38 7.91
CA THR A 339 -34.23 1.96 7.07
C THR A 339 -34.14 3.47 7.28
N ARG A 340 -35.26 4.20 7.12
CA ARG A 340 -35.30 5.66 7.37
C ARG A 340 -34.91 6.02 8.80
N LYS A 341 -35.28 5.18 9.77
CA LYS A 341 -34.89 5.37 11.17
C LYS A 341 -33.37 5.27 11.35
N VAL A 342 -32.71 4.29 10.73
CA VAL A 342 -31.24 4.14 10.78
C VAL A 342 -30.56 5.29 10.04
N GLU A 343 -31.08 5.73 8.90
CA GLU A 343 -30.57 6.91 8.19
C GLU A 343 -30.60 8.16 9.08
N ARG A 344 -31.70 8.41 9.81
CA ARG A 344 -31.78 9.48 10.81
C ARG A 344 -30.74 9.29 11.93
N LEU A 345 -30.55 8.06 12.43
CA LEU A 345 -29.53 7.79 13.45
C LEU A 345 -28.12 8.16 12.96
N PHE A 346 -27.77 7.81 11.72
CA PHE A 346 -26.47 8.13 11.14
C PHE A 346 -26.27 9.61 10.83
N ASN A 347 -27.32 10.30 10.37
CA ASN A 347 -27.22 11.71 9.99
C ASN A 347 -27.21 12.67 11.18
N ASP A 348 -27.84 12.30 12.30
CA ASP A 348 -28.13 13.27 13.37
C ASP A 348 -27.56 12.87 14.74
N PHE A 349 -27.21 11.60 14.95
CA PHE A 349 -27.03 11.06 16.29
C PHE A 349 -25.77 10.21 16.50
N LEU A 350 -25.27 9.55 15.46
CA LEU A 350 -24.15 8.61 15.53
C LEU A 350 -22.95 9.11 14.73
N PRO A 351 -21.71 8.93 15.23
CA PRO A 351 -20.49 9.45 14.61
C PRO A 351 -20.07 8.70 13.33
N CYS A 352 -20.83 7.71 12.86
CA CYS A 352 -20.43 6.81 11.78
C CYS A 352 -20.01 7.58 10.52
N LEU A 353 -20.82 8.59 10.15
CA LEU A 353 -20.58 9.41 8.97
C LEU A 353 -19.45 10.45 9.13
N GLY A 354 -18.87 10.58 10.33
CA GLY A 354 -17.64 11.35 10.52
C GLY A 354 -16.43 10.69 9.85
N CYS A 355 -16.41 9.37 9.78
CA CYS A 355 -15.32 8.61 9.17
C CYS A 355 -15.73 7.89 7.89
N HIS A 356 -16.97 7.44 7.79
CA HIS A 356 -17.46 6.62 6.70
C HIS A 356 -18.37 7.40 5.76
N GLN A 357 -18.35 7.02 4.48
CA GLN A 357 -19.29 7.49 3.50
C GLN A 357 -20.51 6.58 3.47
N LEU A 358 -21.68 7.15 3.13
CA LEU A 358 -22.92 6.45 2.86
C LEU A 358 -23.71 7.25 1.81
N ASP A 359 -23.95 6.63 0.66
CA ASP A 359 -24.64 7.20 -0.50
C ASP A 359 -24.08 8.58 -0.89
N GLY A 360 -22.73 8.67 -0.94
CA GLY A 360 -22.00 9.90 -1.26
C GLY A 360 -21.89 10.92 -0.14
N LYS A 361 -22.43 10.66 1.07
CA LYS A 361 -22.39 11.58 2.21
C LYS A 361 -21.49 11.07 3.34
N GLY A 362 -20.78 11.98 4.01
CA GLY A 362 -19.91 11.67 5.15
C GLY A 362 -18.43 11.56 4.76
N GLY A 363 -17.61 11.17 5.74
CA GLY A 363 -16.16 11.11 5.63
C GLY A 363 -15.62 9.95 4.78
N MET A 364 -14.33 9.96 4.50
CA MET A 364 -13.63 8.98 3.65
C MET A 364 -12.42 8.32 4.33
N ILE A 365 -12.34 8.40 5.66
CA ILE A 365 -11.32 7.70 6.46
C ILE A 365 -11.57 6.19 6.44
N GLY A 366 -12.82 5.80 6.68
CA GLY A 366 -13.28 4.42 6.72
C GLY A 366 -13.80 3.94 5.36
N PRO A 367 -13.98 2.62 5.18
CA PRO A 367 -14.62 2.08 3.97
C PRO A 367 -16.06 2.57 3.80
N ASP A 368 -16.49 2.77 2.56
CA ASP A 368 -17.87 3.11 2.22
C ASP A 368 -18.87 2.09 2.82
N LEU A 369 -19.94 2.59 3.44
CA LEU A 369 -21.01 1.81 4.05
C LEU A 369 -22.10 1.42 3.05
N SER A 370 -22.11 2.02 1.86
CA SER A 370 -23.13 1.83 0.82
C SER A 370 -23.10 0.45 0.18
N ASN A 371 -21.99 -0.27 0.28
CA ASN A 371 -21.79 -1.61 -0.31
C ASN A 371 -21.42 -2.70 0.72
N VAL A 372 -21.67 -2.45 2.01
CA VAL A 372 -21.29 -3.37 3.09
C VAL A 372 -21.92 -4.75 2.90
N GLY A 373 -23.19 -4.80 2.50
CA GLY A 373 -23.92 -6.03 2.24
C GLY A 373 -23.42 -6.80 1.01
N ASP A 374 -22.73 -6.16 0.05
CA ASP A 374 -22.11 -6.89 -1.07
C ASP A 374 -20.79 -7.54 -0.65
N ARG A 375 -20.07 -6.90 0.27
CA ARG A 375 -18.69 -7.24 0.61
C ARG A 375 -18.54 -8.15 1.82
N LEU A 376 -19.22 -7.83 2.92
CA LEU A 376 -18.94 -8.39 4.23
C LEU A 376 -19.95 -9.48 4.62
N THR A 377 -19.51 -10.43 5.44
CA THR A 377 -20.42 -11.41 6.04
C THR A 377 -21.20 -10.80 7.20
N ASP A 378 -22.40 -11.28 7.46
CA ASP A 378 -23.25 -10.85 8.58
C ASP A 378 -22.56 -10.97 9.94
N GLY A 379 -21.84 -12.07 10.15
CA GLY A 379 -21.04 -12.27 11.36
C GLY A 379 -19.95 -11.22 11.53
N PHE A 380 -19.24 -10.86 10.45
CA PHE A 380 -18.24 -9.82 10.50
C PHE A 380 -18.84 -8.43 10.68
N ILE A 381 -19.98 -8.11 10.02
CA ILE A 381 -20.69 -6.84 10.20
C ILE A 381 -21.06 -6.66 11.68
N LYS A 382 -21.66 -7.69 12.30
CA LYS A 382 -22.00 -7.68 13.73
C LYS A 382 -20.79 -7.39 14.61
N MET A 383 -19.69 -8.11 14.41
CA MET A 383 -18.49 -7.94 15.23
C MET A 383 -17.79 -6.61 14.97
N ALA A 384 -17.68 -6.14 13.73
CA ALA A 384 -17.06 -4.88 13.40
C ALA A 384 -17.78 -3.67 14.03
N VAL A 385 -19.12 -3.71 14.10
CA VAL A 385 -19.90 -2.64 14.73
C VAL A 385 -19.88 -2.73 16.26
N THR A 386 -20.00 -3.93 16.83
CA THR A 386 -20.15 -4.08 18.29
C THR A 386 -18.83 -4.19 19.04
N ASN A 387 -17.79 -4.75 18.41
CA ASN A 387 -16.47 -4.93 19.00
C ASN A 387 -15.36 -4.92 17.92
N PRO A 388 -15.11 -3.77 17.28
CA PRO A 388 -14.19 -3.66 16.14
C PRO A 388 -12.79 -4.17 16.47
N HIS A 389 -12.27 -3.87 17.65
CA HIS A 389 -10.91 -4.23 18.06
C HIS A 389 -10.73 -5.73 18.34
N MET A 390 -11.81 -6.49 18.56
CA MET A 390 -11.72 -7.95 18.67
C MET A 390 -11.42 -8.61 17.32
N VAL A 391 -12.03 -8.12 16.24
CA VAL A 391 -11.88 -8.71 14.88
C VAL A 391 -10.88 -7.95 14.01
N MET A 392 -10.54 -6.72 14.39
CA MET A 392 -9.55 -5.86 13.74
C MET A 392 -8.73 -5.13 14.82
N PRO A 393 -7.78 -5.80 15.50
CA PRO A 393 -7.03 -5.21 16.62
C PRO A 393 -6.36 -3.88 16.30
N GLY A 394 -5.80 -3.73 15.10
CA GLY A 394 -5.16 -2.48 14.63
C GLY A 394 -6.11 -1.44 14.02
N SER A 395 -7.43 -1.58 14.14
CA SER A 395 -8.38 -0.68 13.49
C SER A 395 -8.39 0.72 14.08
N THR A 396 -8.52 1.75 13.22
CA THR A 396 -8.79 3.12 13.65
C THR A 396 -10.21 3.29 14.21
N MET A 397 -11.17 2.48 13.74
CA MET A 397 -12.59 2.58 14.08
C MET A 397 -12.84 2.47 15.59
N PRO A 398 -13.36 3.52 16.26
CA PRO A 398 -13.64 3.47 17.68
C PRO A 398 -14.89 2.64 17.97
N LYS A 399 -14.96 2.05 19.16
CA LYS A 399 -16.18 1.42 19.67
C LYS A 399 -17.16 2.53 20.09
N THR A 400 -18.17 2.75 19.26
CA THR A 400 -19.19 3.78 19.51
C THR A 400 -20.19 3.29 20.56
N VAL A 401 -20.38 4.08 21.62
CA VAL A 401 -21.44 3.85 22.62
C VAL A 401 -22.79 4.20 21.99
N MET A 402 -23.69 3.22 21.91
CA MET A 402 -25.03 3.40 21.34
C MET A 402 -26.06 2.55 22.10
N ASP A 403 -27.32 2.97 22.04
CA ASP A 403 -28.44 2.24 22.66
C ASP A 403 -28.58 0.85 22.03
N SER A 404 -28.57 -0.19 22.86
CA SER A 404 -28.62 -1.58 22.43
C SER A 404 -29.87 -1.92 21.61
N ARG A 405 -30.97 -1.16 21.78
CA ARG A 405 -32.21 -1.32 21.01
C ARG A 405 -32.07 -0.95 19.54
N PHE A 406 -31.07 -0.13 19.18
CA PHE A 406 -30.83 0.27 17.78
C PHE A 406 -29.80 -0.60 17.07
N ILE A 407 -28.97 -1.33 17.81
CA ILE A 407 -27.91 -2.18 17.23
C ILE A 407 -28.47 -3.15 16.18
N PRO A 408 -29.53 -3.95 16.45
CA PRO A 408 -30.04 -4.88 15.44
C PRO A 408 -30.48 -4.19 14.14
N LEU A 409 -31.10 -3.00 14.24
CA LEU A 409 -31.52 -2.23 13.07
C LEU A 409 -30.33 -1.74 12.25
N ILE A 410 -29.27 -1.25 12.91
CA ILE A 410 -28.04 -0.80 12.25
C ILE A 410 -27.37 -1.96 11.53
N LEU A 411 -27.28 -3.14 12.16
CA LEU A 411 -26.69 -4.33 11.56
C LEU A 411 -27.47 -4.77 10.32
N SER A 412 -28.80 -4.88 10.43
CA SER A 412 -29.68 -5.22 9.31
C SER A 412 -29.62 -4.20 8.17
N TYR A 413 -29.55 -2.90 8.50
CA TYR A 413 -29.36 -1.83 7.52
C TYR A 413 -28.07 -2.05 6.73
N LEU A 414 -26.93 -2.17 7.41
CA LEU A 414 -25.62 -2.38 6.78
C LEU A 414 -25.57 -3.66 5.93
N ALA A 415 -26.16 -4.76 6.43
CA ALA A 415 -26.23 -6.01 5.68
C ALA A 415 -27.12 -5.92 4.44
N SER A 416 -28.13 -5.04 4.44
CA SER A 416 -29.01 -4.79 3.29
C SER A 416 -28.38 -3.87 2.23
N ARG A 417 -27.31 -3.13 2.57
CA ARG A 417 -26.71 -2.13 1.68
C ARG A 417 -25.99 -2.80 0.51
N LYS A 418 -26.37 -2.40 -0.70
CA LYS A 418 -25.72 -2.81 -1.95
C LYS A 418 -25.47 -1.59 -2.82
N SER A 419 -24.31 -1.54 -3.44
CA SER A 419 -23.95 -0.48 -4.37
C SER A 419 -22.85 -0.93 -5.31
N ASP A 420 -23.06 -0.68 -6.60
CA ASP A 420 -22.06 -0.89 -7.64
C ASP A 420 -21.05 0.27 -7.72
N GLN A 421 -21.25 1.34 -6.95
CA GLN A 421 -20.32 2.46 -6.88
C GLN A 421 -19.01 2.00 -6.23
N LYS A 422 -17.92 2.16 -6.97
CA LYS A 422 -16.56 1.86 -6.48
C LYS A 422 -15.90 3.17 -6.06
N ALA A 423 -15.22 3.15 -4.92
CA ALA A 423 -14.39 4.29 -4.54
C ALA A 423 -13.12 4.33 -5.39
N SER A 424 -12.66 5.55 -5.68
CA SER A 424 -11.41 5.81 -6.39
C SER A 424 -10.33 6.22 -5.40
N TYR A 425 -9.08 5.87 -5.71
CA TYR A 425 -7.94 6.46 -4.99
C TYR A 425 -7.81 7.93 -5.35
N PRO A 426 -7.54 8.83 -4.39
CA PRO A 426 -7.19 10.20 -4.69
C PRO A 426 -5.85 10.25 -5.41
N ASN A 427 -5.64 11.33 -6.16
CA ASN A 427 -4.34 11.66 -6.70
C ASN A 427 -3.39 12.03 -5.54
N LEU A 428 -2.24 11.38 -5.47
CA LEU A 428 -1.24 11.49 -4.40
C LEU A 428 -0.35 12.74 -4.52
N ILE A 429 -0.45 13.50 -5.62
CA ILE A 429 0.15 14.83 -5.77
C ILE A 429 -0.79 15.89 -5.18
N GLU A 430 -2.09 15.77 -5.45
CA GLU A 430 -3.11 16.65 -4.88
C GLU A 430 -3.29 16.41 -3.38
N GLN A 431 -3.36 15.12 -3.00
CA GLN A 431 -3.40 14.68 -1.61
C GLN A 431 -2.09 13.99 -1.25
N MET A 432 -1.09 14.80 -0.91
CA MET A 432 0.23 14.30 -0.53
C MET A 432 0.14 13.30 0.63
N PRO A 433 0.71 12.09 0.46
CA PRO A 433 0.73 11.12 1.54
C PRO A 433 1.74 11.56 2.61
N TYR A 434 1.47 11.17 3.85
CA TYR A 434 2.35 11.44 4.98
C TYR A 434 2.61 10.18 5.81
N ASN A 435 3.77 10.15 6.46
CA ASN A 435 4.11 9.08 7.39
C ASN A 435 3.33 9.26 8.70
N VAL A 436 2.63 8.21 9.13
CA VAL A 436 1.84 8.21 10.37
C VAL A 436 2.79 7.86 11.53
N MET A 437 3.34 8.90 12.16
CA MET A 437 4.40 8.74 13.19
C MET A 437 3.88 8.46 14.60
N ASP A 438 2.66 8.91 14.92
CA ASP A 438 2.10 8.83 16.27
C ASP A 438 0.58 8.60 16.27
N ASN A 439 0.02 8.41 17.48
CA ASN A 439 -1.41 8.18 17.67
C ASN A 439 -2.27 9.38 17.22
N TYR A 440 -1.76 10.61 17.29
CA TYR A 440 -2.48 11.79 16.80
C TYR A 440 -2.59 11.77 15.28
N GLY A 441 -1.49 11.50 14.58
CA GLY A 441 -1.44 11.35 13.13
C GLY A 441 -2.37 10.26 12.62
N ALA A 442 -2.52 9.18 13.39
CA ALA A 442 -3.38 8.06 13.05
C ALA A 442 -4.88 8.29 13.30
N ASN A 443 -5.24 9.02 14.36
CA ASN A 443 -6.61 9.08 14.87
C ASN A 443 -7.26 10.47 14.74
N CYS A 444 -6.48 11.56 14.82
CA CYS A 444 -6.97 12.93 14.95
C CYS A 444 -6.67 13.78 13.73
N ALA A 445 -5.42 13.72 13.23
CA ALA A 445 -4.96 14.48 12.07
C ALA A 445 -5.78 14.29 10.79
N PRO A 446 -6.39 13.11 10.51
CA PRO A 446 -7.27 12.98 9.35
C PRO A 446 -8.38 14.03 9.28
N CYS A 447 -8.87 14.52 10.42
CA CYS A 447 -9.83 15.62 10.50
C CYS A 447 -9.16 16.93 10.92
N HIS A 448 -8.37 16.91 12.00
CA HIS A 448 -7.83 18.13 12.61
C HIS A 448 -6.53 18.65 11.96
N GLY A 449 -6.02 17.99 10.92
CA GLY A 449 -4.77 18.37 10.24
C GLY A 449 -3.53 17.88 10.99
N LEU A 450 -2.40 17.77 10.29
CA LEU A 450 -1.12 17.43 10.93
C LEU A 450 -0.60 18.57 11.83
N ASN A 451 -1.01 19.80 11.52
CA ASN A 451 -0.64 21.02 12.23
C ASN A 451 -1.71 21.46 13.24
N GLY A 452 -2.78 20.67 13.43
CA GLY A 452 -3.89 21.03 14.32
C GLY A 452 -4.84 22.09 13.76
N ASP A 453 -4.65 22.57 12.53
CA ASP A 453 -5.38 23.70 11.93
C ASP A 453 -6.80 23.37 11.40
N GLY A 454 -7.33 22.18 11.70
CA GLY A 454 -8.65 21.74 11.24
C GLY A 454 -8.69 21.32 9.77
N LYS A 455 -7.56 21.29 9.06
CA LYS A 455 -7.48 21.04 7.60
C LYS A 455 -6.99 19.63 7.26
N GLY A 456 -7.43 18.63 8.02
CA GLY A 456 -7.18 17.23 7.67
C GLY A 456 -7.85 16.85 6.35
N PHE A 457 -7.35 15.83 5.66
CA PHE A 457 -7.89 15.41 4.35
C PHE A 457 -9.38 15.04 4.39
N ASN A 458 -9.90 14.68 5.56
CA ASN A 458 -11.30 14.34 5.75
C ASN A 458 -12.19 15.57 6.01
N ALA A 459 -11.61 16.73 6.35
CA ALA A 459 -12.34 17.93 6.75
C ALA A 459 -13.32 18.40 5.66
N SER A 460 -12.89 18.40 4.39
CA SER A 460 -13.72 18.81 3.25
C SER A 460 -14.91 17.90 2.96
N ASN A 461 -14.95 16.70 3.55
CA ASN A 461 -16.03 15.73 3.38
C ASN A 461 -17.10 15.86 4.50
N LEU A 462 -16.89 16.74 5.47
CA LEU A 462 -17.78 16.95 6.60
C LEU A 462 -18.60 18.24 6.42
N PRO A 463 -19.87 18.26 6.86
CA PRO A 463 -20.72 19.45 6.82
C PRO A 463 -20.38 20.48 7.91
N VAL A 464 -19.51 20.12 8.85
CA VAL A 464 -19.03 20.99 9.92
C VAL A 464 -17.52 20.89 9.94
N GLU A 465 -16.85 22.03 9.93
CA GLU A 465 -15.39 22.10 10.00
C GLU A 465 -14.88 21.50 11.33
N PRO A 466 -13.85 20.65 11.28
CA PRO A 466 -13.15 20.20 12.48
C PRO A 466 -12.59 21.38 13.28
N GLY A 467 -12.52 21.24 14.60
CA GLY A 467 -11.97 22.29 15.46
C GLY A 467 -10.49 22.57 15.15
N ASP A 468 -10.15 23.86 15.10
CA ASP A 468 -8.79 24.38 14.97
C ASP A 468 -8.12 24.41 16.36
N PHE A 469 -7.06 23.61 16.52
CA PHE A 469 -6.27 23.52 17.74
C PHE A 469 -5.17 24.57 17.83
N THR A 470 -5.03 25.45 16.84
CA THR A 470 -4.11 26.59 16.88
C THR A 470 -4.75 27.85 17.45
N ASP A 471 -6.08 27.84 17.68
CA ASP A 471 -6.82 28.93 18.31
C ASP A 471 -6.53 29.00 19.83
N SER A 472 -5.56 29.86 20.19
CA SER A 472 -5.11 30.08 21.56
C SER A 472 -6.19 30.65 22.47
N ASP A 473 -7.05 31.53 21.96
CA ASP A 473 -8.07 32.19 22.76
C ASP A 473 -9.19 31.20 23.11
N LEU A 474 -9.62 30.40 22.13
CA LEU A 474 -10.62 29.38 22.34
C LEU A 474 -10.11 28.30 23.29
N LEU A 475 -8.91 27.74 23.03
CA LEU A 475 -8.39 26.62 23.81
C LEU A 475 -7.85 27.03 25.18
N GLY A 476 -7.25 28.21 25.32
CA GLY A 476 -6.83 28.77 26.61
C GLY A 476 -8.00 28.99 27.57
N SER A 477 -9.22 29.17 27.06
CA SER A 477 -10.43 29.26 27.88
C SER A 477 -10.98 27.91 28.39
N LYS A 478 -10.38 26.77 27.99
CA LYS A 478 -10.87 25.43 28.35
C LYS A 478 -9.95 24.77 29.37
N SER A 479 -10.51 24.12 30.38
CA SER A 479 -9.72 23.26 31.27
C SER A 479 -9.27 21.98 30.57
N ASP A 480 -8.21 21.36 31.07
CA ASP A 480 -7.77 20.06 30.56
C ASP A 480 -8.83 18.98 30.77
N ASP A 481 -9.60 19.03 31.86
CA ASP A 481 -10.75 18.13 32.07
C ASP A 481 -11.82 18.29 30.97
N THR A 482 -12.08 19.52 30.53
CA THR A 482 -13.02 19.77 29.42
C THR A 482 -12.51 19.15 28.12
N LEU A 483 -11.21 19.26 27.84
CA LEU A 483 -10.58 18.64 26.67
C LEU A 483 -10.57 17.12 26.79
N PHE A 484 -10.30 16.60 27.98
CA PHE A 484 -10.33 15.17 28.29
C PHE A 484 -11.71 14.59 28.01
N ASP A 485 -12.76 15.18 28.58
CA ASP A 485 -14.13 14.75 28.38
C ASP A 485 -14.51 14.82 26.90
N THR A 486 -14.13 15.90 26.20
CA THR A 486 -14.39 16.03 24.75
C THR A 486 -13.79 14.89 23.94
N ILE A 487 -12.55 14.49 24.22
CA ILE A 487 -11.93 13.35 23.53
C ILE A 487 -12.57 12.03 23.98
N TYR A 488 -12.87 11.89 25.27
CA TYR A 488 -13.39 10.64 25.83
C TYR A 488 -14.81 10.32 25.35
N VAL A 489 -15.75 11.25 25.50
CA VAL A 489 -17.18 11.06 25.18
C VAL A 489 -17.58 11.53 23.78
N GLY A 490 -16.74 12.33 23.12
CA GLY A 490 -16.98 12.83 21.77
C GLY A 490 -17.88 14.06 21.70
N GLY A 491 -18.10 14.56 20.48
CA GLY A 491 -18.69 15.89 20.29
C GLY A 491 -20.14 16.00 20.72
N ARG A 492 -20.97 14.97 20.50
CA ARG A 492 -22.41 15.03 20.81
C ARG A 492 -22.71 15.35 22.27
N ILE A 493 -21.99 14.71 23.20
CA ILE A 493 -22.19 14.92 24.65
C ILE A 493 -21.70 16.31 25.05
N MET A 494 -20.65 16.79 24.40
CA MET A 494 -20.05 18.11 24.65
C MET A 494 -20.70 19.26 23.87
N ASN A 495 -21.92 19.07 23.35
CA ASN A 495 -22.62 20.07 22.53
C ASN A 495 -21.80 20.56 21.31
N LYS A 496 -21.11 19.63 20.65
CA LYS A 496 -20.36 19.80 19.40
C LYS A 496 -20.89 18.83 18.34
N SER A 497 -20.31 18.87 17.14
CA SER A 497 -20.68 17.96 16.06
C SER A 497 -20.55 16.50 16.49
N HIS A 498 -21.61 15.72 16.26
CA HIS A 498 -21.65 14.30 16.57
C HIS A 498 -20.73 13.47 15.67
N PHE A 499 -20.16 14.05 14.62
CA PHE A 499 -19.15 13.41 13.77
C PHE A 499 -17.77 13.28 14.43
N MET A 500 -17.52 13.97 15.53
CA MET A 500 -16.39 13.66 16.41
C MET A 500 -16.77 12.49 17.34
N PRO A 501 -16.27 11.27 17.12
CA PRO A 501 -16.58 10.14 17.99
C PRO A 501 -15.93 10.30 19.36
N GLY A 502 -16.47 9.60 20.36
CA GLY A 502 -15.77 9.38 21.62
C GLY A 502 -14.68 8.33 21.47
N TRP A 503 -13.51 8.60 22.03
CA TRP A 503 -12.33 7.74 21.95
C TRP A 503 -12.05 6.95 23.23
N GLY A 504 -12.83 7.14 24.30
CA GLY A 504 -12.59 6.56 25.62
C GLY A 504 -12.62 5.02 25.68
N GLU A 505 -13.29 4.37 24.74
CA GLU A 505 -13.33 2.89 24.61
C GLU A 505 -12.12 2.32 23.85
N LYS A 506 -11.27 3.18 23.29
CA LYS A 506 -10.11 2.79 22.46
C LYS A 506 -8.80 3.31 23.05
N LEU A 507 -8.75 4.59 23.41
CA LEU A 507 -7.55 5.23 23.95
C LEU A 507 -7.50 5.06 25.46
N SER A 508 -6.30 4.79 25.98
CA SER A 508 -6.09 4.80 27.43
C SER A 508 -6.18 6.24 27.97
N ARG A 509 -6.42 6.39 29.28
CA ARG A 509 -6.41 7.69 29.94
C ARG A 509 -5.09 8.45 29.69
N SER A 510 -3.95 7.75 29.75
CA SER A 510 -2.65 8.36 29.50
C SER A 510 -2.47 8.77 28.03
N ASP A 511 -3.04 8.05 27.08
CA ASP A 511 -3.04 8.46 25.68
C ASP A 511 -3.85 9.75 25.49
N ILE A 512 -5.05 9.86 26.08
CA ILE A 512 -5.87 11.08 25.97
C ILE A 512 -5.12 12.28 26.55
N ILE A 513 -4.47 12.15 27.71
CA ILE A 513 -3.64 13.21 28.31
C ILE A 513 -2.51 13.65 27.36
N LYS A 514 -1.84 12.72 26.67
CA LYS A 514 -0.83 13.08 25.66
C LYS A 514 -1.42 13.85 24.48
N HIS A 515 -2.65 13.55 24.07
CA HIS A 515 -3.32 14.32 23.02
C HIS A 515 -3.68 15.73 23.50
N ILE A 516 -4.07 15.89 24.76
CA ILE A 516 -4.30 17.21 25.37
C ILE A 516 -3.01 18.03 25.37
N GLN A 517 -1.89 17.45 25.80
CA GLN A 517 -0.59 18.14 25.74
C GLN A 517 -0.28 18.58 24.31
N LYS A 518 -0.48 17.71 23.33
CA LYS A 518 -0.27 18.06 21.92
C LYS A 518 -1.19 19.20 21.44
N ILE A 519 -2.44 19.24 21.91
CA ILE A 519 -3.37 20.36 21.65
C ILE A 519 -2.84 21.66 22.28
N ARG A 520 -2.31 21.60 23.52
CA ARG A 520 -1.67 22.75 24.19
C ARG A 520 -0.45 23.24 23.42
N ASP A 521 0.34 22.31 22.88
CA ASP A 521 1.51 22.63 22.06
C ASP A 521 1.10 23.34 20.76
N PHE A 522 0.00 22.92 20.11
CA PHE A 522 -0.50 23.58 18.89
C PHE A 522 -0.99 25.01 19.13
N CYS A 523 -1.73 25.25 20.22
CA CYS A 523 -2.25 26.59 20.54
C CYS A 523 -1.22 27.49 21.23
N ALA A 524 -0.07 26.94 21.65
CA ALA A 524 0.90 27.61 22.52
C ALA A 524 0.23 28.26 23.74
N CYS A 525 -0.70 27.53 24.38
CA CYS A 525 -1.55 28.02 25.45
C CYS A 525 -1.56 27.07 26.65
N GLU A 526 -1.88 27.57 27.84
CA GLU A 526 -2.04 26.78 29.06
C GLU A 526 -3.53 26.67 29.46
N ALA A 527 -3.83 25.73 30.36
CA ALA A 527 -5.14 25.67 30.99
C ALA A 527 -5.38 26.93 31.84
N PRO A 528 -6.63 27.40 31.97
CA PRO A 528 -6.92 28.62 32.71
C PRO A 528 -6.67 28.43 34.20
N ASP A 529 -6.16 29.47 34.88
CA ASP A 529 -5.75 29.41 36.30
C ASP A 529 -6.83 28.87 37.24
N TRP A 530 -8.11 29.15 36.95
CA TRP A 530 -9.23 28.68 37.77
C TRP A 530 -9.38 27.16 37.77
N ALA A 531 -8.82 26.46 36.78
CA ALA A 531 -8.87 25.00 36.65
C ALA A 531 -7.73 24.29 37.38
N ASN A 532 -6.75 25.03 37.90
CA ASN A 532 -5.59 24.48 38.61
C ASN A 532 -5.81 24.31 40.13
N ASN A 533 -6.98 24.72 40.63
CA ASN A 533 -7.43 24.61 42.02
C ASN A 533 -8.59 23.63 42.14
#